data_AF-A0A1H7S709-F1
#
_entry.id   AF-A0A1H7S709-F1
#
_cell.length_a   1.000
_cell.length_b   1.000
_cell.length_c   1.000
_cell.angle_alpha   90.00
_cell.angle_beta   90.00
_cell.angle_gamma   90.00
#
_symmetry.space_group_name_H-M   'P 1'
#
loop_
_entity.id
_entity.type
_entity.pdbx_description
1 polymer ?
#
loop_
_entity_poly.entity_id
_entity_poly.type
_entity_poly.pdbx_seq_one_letter_code
_entity_poly.pdbx_strand_id
1 'polypeptide(L)'
;MPPTRFRVVERGRRLEVIDTATGQPIGGRPRSGRATSSLNVTGKDALLMLDQVVGRVTSPRTSSAPKAGALPRATRFDGTVSVTTRPFYDNRAPRTVTLDPARAKIVRAAAFAALVLLIVTPALLLMLAWSSFPLLVMLAAVAFNPKVRERVRTAVTSLIDRYTDPA
;
A
#
# COMPACT_ATOMS: atom_id res chain seq x y z
N MET A 1 41.36 -25.71 1.29
CA MET A 1 40.50 -24.50 1.27
C MET A 1 40.31 -24.03 2.71
N PRO A 2 40.47 -22.73 3.02
CA PRO A 2 40.19 -22.21 4.35
C PRO A 2 38.67 -22.27 4.67
N PRO A 3 38.27 -22.56 5.91
CA PRO A 3 36.86 -22.65 6.31
C PRO A 3 36.17 -21.27 6.27
N THR A 4 34.89 -21.26 5.87
CA THR A 4 34.10 -20.02 5.76
C THR A 4 33.71 -19.50 7.14
N ARG A 5 34.01 -18.22 7.41
CA ARG A 5 33.84 -17.53 8.71
C ARG A 5 32.38 -17.32 9.16
N PHE A 6 31.42 -17.47 8.25
CA PHE A 6 30.01 -17.22 8.53
C PHE A 6 29.18 -18.46 8.27
N ARG A 7 28.29 -18.80 9.19
CA ARG A 7 27.33 -19.89 9.05
C ARG A 7 25.92 -19.34 9.26
N VAL A 8 25.05 -19.63 8.30
CA VAL A 8 23.62 -19.33 8.40
C VAL A 8 22.94 -20.48 9.13
N VAL A 9 22.18 -20.18 10.18
CA VAL A 9 21.37 -21.16 10.91
C VAL A 9 19.93 -20.68 11.01
N GLU A 10 18.99 -21.61 10.99
CA GLU A 10 17.58 -21.30 11.21
C GLU A 10 17.25 -21.38 12.70
N ARG A 11 16.76 -20.28 13.28
CA ARG A 11 16.29 -20.19 14.66
C ARG A 11 14.92 -19.53 14.70
N GLY A 12 13.92 -20.23 15.25
CA GLY A 12 12.58 -19.67 15.42
C GLY A 12 11.92 -19.19 14.12
N ARG A 13 12.05 -19.97 13.03
CA ARG A 13 11.56 -19.64 11.66
C ARG A 13 12.23 -18.41 11.03
N ARG A 14 13.44 -18.06 11.47
CA ARG A 14 14.24 -16.96 10.91
C ARG A 14 15.66 -17.42 10.66
N LEU A 15 16.25 -16.93 9.57
CA LEU A 15 17.66 -17.15 9.26
C LEU A 15 18.51 -16.15 10.05
N GLU A 16 19.38 -16.66 10.91
CA GLU A 16 20.38 -15.88 11.64
C GLU A 16 21.77 -16.21 11.10
N VAL A 17 22.59 -15.17 10.89
CA VAL A 17 23.98 -15.33 10.46
C VAL A 17 24.87 -15.25 11.70
N ILE A 18 25.62 -16.32 11.96
CA ILE A 18 26.53 -16.44 13.09
C ILE A 18 27.97 -16.40 12.57
N ASP A 19 28.82 -15.60 13.21
CA ASP A 19 30.28 -15.66 13.00
C ASP A 19 30.84 -16.87 13.76
N THR A 20 31.46 -17.80 13.05
CA THR A 20 32.00 -19.04 13.62
C THR A 20 33.19 -18.80 14.53
N ALA A 21 33.86 -17.65 14.45
CA ALA A 21 34.99 -17.31 15.31
C ALA A 21 34.57 -16.80 16.69
N THR A 22 33.39 -16.18 16.81
CA THR A 22 32.91 -15.55 18.05
C THR A 22 31.62 -16.18 18.60
N GLY A 23 30.91 -16.98 17.80
CA GLY A 23 29.65 -17.61 18.16
C GLY A 23 28.48 -16.63 18.32
N GLN A 24 28.68 -15.34 17.99
CA GLN A 24 27.71 -14.27 18.21
C GLN A 24 26.86 -14.03 16.94
N PRO A 25 25.55 -13.78 17.09
CA PRO A 25 24.70 -13.39 15.97
C PRO A 25 25.02 -11.95 15.53
N ILE A 26 25.38 -11.78 14.27
CA ILE A 26 25.63 -10.45 13.71
C ILE A 26 24.30 -9.93 13.14
N GLY A 27 23.67 -8.98 13.85
CA GLY A 27 22.53 -8.21 13.30
C GLY A 27 21.17 -8.37 13.99
N GLY A 28 21.11 -8.65 15.29
CA GLY A 28 19.87 -8.48 16.06
C GLY A 28 19.62 -7.00 16.38
N ARG A 29 18.53 -6.41 15.88
CA ARG A 29 18.01 -5.13 16.39
C ARG A 29 17.96 -5.17 17.92
N PRO A 30 18.33 -4.09 18.64
CA PRO A 30 18.33 -4.09 20.09
C PRO A 30 16.93 -4.46 20.60
N ARG A 31 16.86 -5.57 21.33
CA ARG A 31 15.76 -5.91 22.22
C ARG A 31 15.48 -4.65 23.06
N SER A 32 14.27 -4.12 22.99
CA SER A 32 13.76 -3.17 23.98
C SER A 32 13.64 -3.91 25.32
N GLY A 33 14.78 -4.07 25.98
CA GLY A 33 14.88 -4.52 27.35
C GLY A 33 14.32 -3.44 28.24
N ARG A 34 13.10 -3.70 28.71
CA ARG A 34 12.48 -3.18 29.91
C ARG A 34 13.50 -2.94 31.02
N ALA A 35 14.03 -1.72 31.11
CA ALA A 35 14.73 -1.23 32.28
C ALA A 35 13.69 -0.66 33.24
N THR A 36 13.26 -1.48 34.19
CA THR A 36 12.67 -1.01 35.44
C THR A 36 13.78 -0.34 36.23
N SER A 37 14.00 0.95 35.98
CA SER A 37 14.82 1.80 36.84
C SER A 37 13.87 2.59 37.72
N SER A 38 13.70 2.09 38.95
CA SER A 38 13.14 2.77 40.09
C SER A 38 13.88 4.09 40.32
N LEU A 39 13.26 5.21 39.96
CA LEU A 39 13.66 6.52 40.46
C LEU A 39 12.74 6.84 41.65
N ASN A 40 13.31 6.75 42.85
CA ASN A 40 12.71 7.27 44.07
C ASN A 40 12.54 8.79 43.91
N VAL A 41 11.33 9.23 43.59
CA VAL A 41 10.95 10.65 43.67
C VAL A 41 10.20 10.85 44.98
N THR A 42 10.89 11.50 45.91
CA THR A 42 10.44 11.93 47.21
C THR A 42 9.16 12.78 47.13
N GLY A 43 8.02 12.16 47.41
CA GLY A 43 7.02 12.60 48.40
C GLY A 43 6.33 13.98 48.33
N LYS A 44 6.68 14.92 47.45
CA LYS A 44 6.02 16.26 47.43
C LYS A 44 5.56 16.78 46.07
N ASP A 45 6.03 16.20 44.97
CA ASP A 45 5.62 16.63 43.62
C ASP A 45 4.51 15.75 42.99
N ALA A 46 4.08 14.69 43.70
CA ALA A 46 3.11 13.72 43.19
C ALA A 46 1.67 14.27 43.12
N LEU A 47 1.34 15.35 43.84
CA LEU A 47 -0.02 15.90 43.87
C LEU A 47 -0.34 16.83 42.69
N LEU A 48 0.66 17.30 41.94
CA LEU A 48 0.44 18.12 40.74
C LEU A 48 0.44 17.32 39.42
N MET A 49 0.75 16.02 39.47
CA MET A 49 0.82 15.17 38.27
C MET A 49 -0.38 14.24 38.06
N LEU A 50 -1.27 14.08 39.06
CA LEU A 50 -2.45 13.22 38.91
C LEU A 50 -3.54 13.81 37.99
N ASP A 51 -3.55 15.13 37.78
CA ASP A 51 -4.55 15.79 36.92
C ASP A 51 -4.23 15.62 35.41
N GLN A 52 -3.01 15.20 35.08
CA GLN A 52 -2.57 15.05 33.69
C GLN A 52 -2.76 13.63 33.12
N VAL A 53 -3.18 12.66 33.93
CA VAL A 53 -3.24 11.22 33.55
C VAL A 53 -4.63 10.78 33.05
N VAL A 54 -5.69 11.57 33.29
CA VAL A 54 -7.07 11.18 32.90
C VAL A 54 -7.47 11.67 31.49
N GLY A 55 -6.67 12.55 30.87
CA GLY A 55 -7.02 13.20 29.59
C GLY A 55 -6.39 12.62 28.32
N ARG A 56 -5.67 11.48 28.37
CA ARG A 56 -5.06 10.92 27.16
C ARG A 56 -6.01 9.95 26.47
N VAL A 57 -7.04 10.51 25.82
CA VAL A 57 -7.70 9.84 24.71
C VAL A 57 -6.60 9.36 23.77
N THR A 58 -6.47 8.05 23.62
CA THR A 58 -5.64 7.42 22.60
C THR A 58 -6.19 7.84 21.25
N SER A 59 -5.77 9.02 20.77
CA SER A 59 -5.90 9.36 19.36
C SER A 59 -5.21 8.23 18.60
N PRO A 60 -5.92 7.46 17.76
CA PRO A 60 -5.27 6.44 16.95
C PRO A 60 -4.17 7.15 16.19
N ARG A 61 -2.94 6.69 16.40
CA ARG A 61 -1.74 7.17 15.72
C ARG A 61 -2.06 7.16 14.23
N THR A 62 -2.37 8.33 13.67
CA THR A 62 -2.67 8.48 12.25
C THR A 62 -1.42 8.03 11.52
N SER A 63 -1.43 6.76 11.07
CA SER A 63 -0.45 6.23 10.16
C SER A 63 -0.32 7.25 9.05
N SER A 64 0.87 7.80 8.87
CA SER A 64 1.24 8.75 7.84
C SER A 64 0.38 8.52 6.60
N ALA A 65 -0.51 9.49 6.33
CA ALA A 65 -1.46 9.41 5.23
C ALA A 65 -0.72 8.95 3.97
N PRO A 66 -1.10 7.81 3.36
CA PRO A 66 -0.40 7.30 2.20
C PRO A 66 -0.47 8.36 1.11
N LYS A 67 0.70 8.87 0.70
CA LYS A 67 0.85 9.89 -0.33
C LYS A 67 0.14 9.38 -1.59
N ALA A 68 -0.99 10.01 -1.93
CA ALA A 68 -1.87 9.57 -3.00
C ALA A 68 -1.11 9.58 -4.33
N GLY A 69 -0.80 8.39 -4.87
CA GLY A 69 -0.11 8.27 -6.15
C GLY A 69 1.19 7.48 -6.20
N ALA A 70 1.62 6.89 -5.10
CA ALA A 70 2.70 5.91 -5.18
C ALA A 70 2.18 4.64 -5.88
N LEU A 71 2.93 4.18 -6.89
CA LEU A 71 2.87 2.81 -7.43
C LEU A 71 2.78 1.79 -6.28
N PRO A 72 2.14 0.61 -6.47
CA PRO A 72 1.88 -0.36 -5.40
C PRO A 72 3.15 -0.61 -4.58
N ARG A 73 3.19 -0.02 -3.37
CA ARG A 73 4.38 0.02 -2.54
C ARG A 73 4.38 -1.23 -1.69
N ALA A 74 5.18 -2.20 -2.14
CA ALA A 74 5.39 -3.52 -1.58
C ALA A 74 4.23 -4.51 -1.79
N THR A 75 4.43 -5.47 -2.69
CA THR A 75 3.92 -6.82 -2.49
C THR A 75 4.41 -7.27 -1.12
N ARG A 76 3.52 -7.43 -0.14
CA ARG A 76 3.91 -8.11 1.11
C ARG A 76 4.39 -9.52 0.74
N PHE A 77 5.30 -10.07 1.54
CA PHE A 77 5.82 -11.43 1.34
C PHE A 77 4.67 -12.47 1.29
N ASP A 78 3.51 -12.11 1.84
CA ASP A 78 2.27 -12.88 1.89
C ASP A 78 1.50 -12.92 0.55
N GLY A 79 2.00 -12.28 -0.51
CA GLY A 79 1.36 -12.26 -1.84
C GLY A 79 0.16 -11.32 -1.98
N THR A 80 -0.29 -10.71 -0.88
CA THR A 80 -1.36 -9.69 -0.89
C THR A 80 -0.85 -8.36 -1.44
N VAL A 81 -1.65 -7.71 -2.29
CA VAL A 81 -1.32 -6.40 -2.90
C VAL A 81 -2.30 -5.36 -2.39
N SER A 82 -1.82 -4.33 -1.69
CA SER A 82 -2.65 -3.18 -1.31
C SER A 82 -2.55 -2.07 -2.37
N VAL A 83 -3.68 -1.65 -2.92
CA VAL A 83 -3.77 -0.54 -3.88
C VAL A 83 -4.61 0.58 -3.29
N THR A 84 -4.09 1.81 -3.32
CA THR A 84 -4.84 3.00 -2.92
C THR A 84 -5.57 3.59 -4.13
N THR A 85 -6.90 3.67 -4.09
CA THR A 85 -7.69 4.27 -5.17
C THR A 85 -7.61 5.80 -5.13
N ARG A 86 -7.66 6.46 -6.31
CA ARG A 86 -7.67 7.93 -6.43
C ARG A 86 -9.08 8.46 -6.69
N PRO A 87 -9.39 9.72 -6.28
CA PRO A 87 -10.67 10.37 -6.56
C PRO A 87 -11.03 10.39 -8.04
N PHE A 88 -10.07 10.38 -8.96
CA PHE A 88 -10.40 10.34 -10.38
C PHE A 88 -11.11 9.03 -10.81
N TYR A 89 -10.81 7.90 -10.16
CA TYR A 89 -11.24 6.57 -10.58
C TYR A 89 -12.33 5.96 -9.70
N ASP A 90 -12.47 6.42 -8.45
CA ASP A 90 -13.38 5.83 -7.47
C ASP A 90 -14.10 6.93 -6.68
N ASN A 91 -15.43 6.86 -6.60
CA ASN A 91 -16.26 7.81 -5.85
C ASN A 91 -15.97 7.80 -4.35
N ARG A 92 -15.48 6.68 -3.82
CA ARG A 92 -15.18 6.50 -2.39
C ARG A 92 -13.69 6.68 -2.05
N ALA A 93 -12.89 7.12 -3.01
CA ALA A 93 -11.47 7.39 -2.78
C ALA A 93 -11.26 8.67 -1.91
N PRO A 94 -10.17 8.74 -1.14
CA PRO A 94 -9.07 7.77 -1.08
C PRO A 94 -9.33 6.63 -0.09
N ARG A 95 -9.25 5.38 -0.57
CA ARG A 95 -9.30 4.16 0.27
C ARG A 95 -8.28 3.13 -0.20
N THR A 96 -7.79 2.30 0.72
CA THR A 96 -6.85 1.21 0.45
C THR A 96 -7.60 -0.10 0.32
N VAL A 97 -7.52 -0.74 -0.85
CA VAL A 97 -8.12 -2.06 -1.12
C VAL A 97 -7.01 -3.11 -1.10
N THR A 98 -7.15 -4.13 -0.26
CA THR A 98 -6.25 -5.30 -0.22
C THR A 98 -6.76 -6.38 -1.16
N LEU A 99 -5.96 -6.72 -2.16
CA LEU A 99 -6.24 -7.75 -3.14
C LEU A 99 -5.62 -9.08 -2.70
N ASP A 100 -6.44 -10.13 -2.72
CA ASP A 100 -6.03 -11.52 -2.53
C ASP A 100 -5.10 -11.99 -3.68
N PRO A 101 -4.01 -12.73 -3.41
CA PRO A 101 -3.09 -13.26 -4.41
C PRO A 101 -3.73 -14.00 -5.59
N ALA A 102 -4.85 -14.72 -5.39
CA ALA A 102 -5.54 -15.39 -6.50
C ALA A 102 -6.07 -14.39 -7.54
N ARG A 103 -6.58 -13.24 -7.06
CA ARG A 103 -7.10 -12.15 -7.90
C ARG A 103 -5.99 -11.27 -8.47
N ALA A 104 -4.80 -11.24 -7.86
CA ALA A 104 -3.66 -10.46 -8.33
C ALA A 104 -3.22 -10.85 -9.77
N LYS A 105 -3.35 -12.13 -10.15
CA LYS A 105 -3.08 -12.59 -11.53
C LYS A 105 -4.05 -11.97 -12.55
N ILE A 106 -5.33 -11.91 -12.20
CA ILE A 106 -6.38 -11.30 -13.04
C ILE A 106 -6.12 -9.79 -13.17
N VAL A 107 -5.78 -9.12 -12.07
CA VAL A 107 -5.44 -7.69 -12.07
C VAL A 107 -4.22 -7.41 -12.95
N ARG A 108 -3.21 -8.28 -12.95
CA ARG A 108 -2.01 -8.11 -13.80
C ARG A 108 -2.34 -8.29 -15.29
N ALA A 109 -3.17 -9.26 -15.64
CA ALA A 109 -3.66 -9.44 -17.00
C ALA A 109 -4.52 -8.25 -17.45
N ALA A 110 -5.42 -7.77 -16.60
CA ALA A 110 -6.24 -6.59 -16.86
C ALA A 110 -5.40 -5.32 -17.01
N ALA A 111 -4.38 -5.13 -16.17
CA ALA A 111 -3.46 -3.99 -16.26
C ALA A 111 -2.65 -4.03 -17.58
N PHE A 112 -2.19 -5.21 -18.00
CA PHE A 112 -1.54 -5.37 -19.29
C PHE A 112 -2.48 -5.08 -20.45
N ALA A 113 -3.71 -5.60 -20.43
CA ALA A 113 -4.73 -5.29 -21.43
C ALA A 113 -5.04 -3.78 -21.48
N ALA A 114 -5.16 -3.13 -20.32
CA ALA A 114 -5.37 -1.69 -20.23
C ALA A 114 -4.18 -0.89 -20.79
N LEU A 115 -2.94 -1.34 -20.55
CA LEU A 115 -1.74 -0.74 -21.13
C LEU A 115 -1.72 -0.88 -22.67
N VAL A 116 -2.02 -2.08 -23.18
CA VAL A 116 -2.12 -2.32 -24.62
C VAL A 116 -3.21 -1.43 -25.22
N LEU A 117 -4.39 -1.36 -24.59
CA LEU A 117 -5.47 -0.48 -25.00
C LEU A 117 -5.02 0.99 -25.00
N LEU A 118 -4.29 1.44 -23.98
CA LEU A 118 -3.76 2.80 -23.87
C LEU A 118 -2.79 3.16 -25.00
N ILE A 119 -2.08 2.18 -25.58
CA ILE A 119 -1.12 2.41 -26.68
C ILE A 119 -1.81 2.25 -28.04
N VAL A 120 -2.56 1.16 -28.22
CA VAL A 120 -3.21 0.81 -29.48
C VAL A 120 -4.33 1.80 -29.81
N THR A 121 -5.10 2.23 -28.82
CA THR A 121 -6.22 3.17 -29.05
C THR A 121 -5.73 4.48 -29.64
N PRO A 122 -4.79 5.25 -29.06
CA PRO A 122 -4.34 6.49 -29.67
C PRO A 122 -3.65 6.28 -31.01
N ALA A 123 -2.91 5.18 -31.22
CA ALA A 123 -2.32 4.88 -32.52
C ALA A 123 -3.41 4.67 -33.60
N LEU A 124 -4.46 3.92 -33.25
CA LEU A 124 -5.63 3.69 -34.11
C LEU A 124 -6.41 5.00 -34.33
N LEU A 125 -6.61 5.80 -33.29
CA LEU A 125 -7.26 7.11 -33.41
C LEU A 125 -6.44 8.05 -34.28
N LEU A 126 -5.10 8.05 -34.20
CA LEU A 126 -4.23 8.91 -35.02
C LEU A 126 -4.22 8.45 -36.48
N MET A 127 -4.25 7.14 -36.73
CA MET A 127 -4.48 6.57 -38.06
C MET A 127 -5.86 6.95 -38.62
N LEU A 128 -6.92 6.89 -37.81
CA LEU A 128 -8.27 7.32 -38.21
C LEU A 128 -8.38 8.85 -38.30
N ALA A 129 -7.61 9.63 -37.54
CA ALA A 129 -7.70 11.09 -37.47
C ALA A 129 -7.47 11.74 -38.83
N TRP A 130 -6.59 11.13 -39.64
CA TRP A 130 -6.35 11.59 -41.00
C TRP A 130 -7.62 11.49 -41.87
N SER A 131 -8.50 10.53 -41.60
CA SER A 131 -9.73 10.28 -42.36
C SER A 131 -11.01 10.74 -41.65
N SER A 132 -10.99 10.97 -40.33
CA SER A 132 -12.17 11.04 -39.46
C SER A 132 -12.03 12.04 -38.32
N PHE A 133 -11.25 13.12 -38.50
CA PHE A 133 -11.05 14.18 -37.50
C PHE A 133 -12.31 14.63 -36.73
N PRO A 134 -13.47 14.94 -37.38
CA PRO A 134 -14.65 15.40 -36.64
C PRO A 134 -15.22 14.35 -35.69
N LEU A 135 -15.10 13.06 -36.01
CA LEU A 135 -15.62 11.98 -35.17
C LEU A 135 -14.80 11.83 -33.88
N LEU A 136 -13.48 12.04 -33.97
CA LEU A 136 -12.58 12.03 -32.81
C LEU A 136 -12.84 13.19 -31.87
N VAL A 137 -13.08 14.39 -32.41
CA VAL A 137 -13.43 15.57 -31.59
C VAL A 137 -14.74 15.33 -30.85
N MET A 138 -15.74 14.75 -31.52
CA MET A 138 -16.99 14.32 -30.86
C MET A 138 -16.74 13.30 -29.75
N LEU A 139 -15.94 12.27 -30.01
CA LEU A 139 -15.67 11.22 -29.04
C LEU A 139 -14.88 11.74 -27.83
N ALA A 140 -13.93 12.64 -28.06
CA ALA A 140 -13.23 13.36 -27.01
C ALA A 140 -14.19 14.23 -26.21
N ALA A 141 -15.06 15.02 -26.86
CA ALA A 141 -16.04 15.86 -26.19
C ALA A 141 -16.99 15.04 -25.30
N VAL A 142 -17.41 13.85 -25.75
CA VAL A 142 -18.20 12.91 -24.95
C VAL A 142 -17.39 12.35 -23.78
N ALA A 143 -16.12 11.98 -23.98
CA ALA A 143 -15.24 11.48 -22.92
C ALA A 143 -14.95 12.53 -21.83
N PHE A 144 -14.89 13.82 -22.19
CA PHE A 144 -14.73 14.93 -21.26
C PHE A 144 -16.03 15.38 -20.60
N ASN A 145 -17.19 14.82 -20.98
CA ASN A 145 -18.47 15.19 -20.39
C ASN A 145 -18.55 14.73 -18.92
N PRO A 146 -18.80 15.65 -17.96
CA PRO A 146 -18.82 15.32 -16.53
C PRO A 146 -19.86 14.24 -16.20
N LYS A 147 -21.03 14.24 -16.85
CA LYS A 147 -22.09 13.26 -16.61
C LYS A 147 -21.68 11.84 -17.02
N VAL A 148 -20.95 11.71 -18.13
CA VAL A 148 -20.43 10.42 -18.60
C VAL A 148 -19.39 9.91 -17.62
N ARG A 149 -18.48 10.79 -17.18
CA ARG A 149 -17.45 10.44 -16.20
C ARG A 149 -18.03 10.00 -14.86
N GLU A 150 -19.07 10.66 -14.37
CA GLU A 150 -19.78 10.27 -13.14
C GLU A 150 -20.41 8.87 -13.25
N ARG A 151 -21.04 8.56 -14.38
CA ARG A 151 -21.62 7.23 -14.65
C ARG A 151 -20.55 6.14 -14.67
N VAL A 152 -19.46 6.40 -15.40
CA VAL A 152 -18.31 5.48 -15.45
C VAL A 152 -17.73 5.27 -14.06
N ARG A 153 -17.51 6.35 -13.30
CA ARG A 153 -16.96 6.28 -11.94
C ARG A 153 -17.88 5.50 -10.99
N THR A 154 -19.19 5.66 -11.10
CA THR A 154 -20.17 4.90 -10.30
C THR A 154 -20.14 3.41 -10.66
N ALA A 155 -20.07 3.07 -11.96
CA ALA A 155 -19.94 1.70 -12.41
C ALA A 155 -18.63 1.06 -11.92
N VAL A 156 -17.51 1.78 -12.03
CA VAL A 156 -16.20 1.34 -11.53
C VAL A 156 -16.22 1.15 -10.01
N THR A 157 -16.79 2.08 -9.25
CA THR A 157 -16.95 1.93 -7.79
C THR A 157 -17.76 0.68 -7.45
N SER A 158 -18.85 0.40 -8.18
CA SER A 158 -19.65 -0.81 -7.96
C SER A 158 -18.87 -2.10 -8.27
N LEU A 159 -18.01 -2.07 -9.28
CA LEU A 159 -17.14 -3.20 -9.63
C LEU A 159 -16.10 -3.43 -8.53
N ILE A 160 -15.45 -2.37 -8.04
CA ILE A 160 -14.47 -2.44 -6.95
C ILE A 160 -15.12 -2.99 -5.67
N ASP A 161 -16.32 -2.54 -5.34
CA ASP A 161 -17.04 -2.99 -4.14
C ASP A 161 -17.32 -4.50 -4.21
N ARG A 162 -17.74 -5.06 -5.37
CA ARG A 162 -17.90 -6.52 -5.57
C ARG A 162 -16.60 -7.31 -5.35
N TYR A 163 -15.45 -6.71 -5.62
CA TYR A 163 -14.16 -7.37 -5.40
C TYR A 163 -13.64 -7.19 -3.98
N THR A 164 -14.19 -6.26 -3.20
CA THR A 164 -13.72 -5.94 -1.85
C THR A 164 -14.52 -6.69 -0.78
N ASP A 165 -15.84 -6.85 -0.94
CA ASP A 165 -16.70 -7.65 -0.06
C ASP A 165 -17.06 -8.99 -0.73
N PRO A 166 -16.31 -10.08 -0.47
CA PRO A 166 -16.76 -11.40 -0.88
C PRO A 166 -17.99 -11.80 -0.04
N ALA A 167 -19.08 -12.17 -0.71
CA ALA A 167 -20.27 -12.76 -0.08
C ALA A 167 -19.96 -14.05 0.67
#